data_AF-A0A2V6L313-F1
#
_entry.id   AF-A0A2V6L313-F1
#
_cell.length_a   1.000
_cell.length_b   1.000
_cell.length_c   1.000
_cell.angle_alpha   90.00
_cell.angle_beta   90.00
_cell.angle_gamma   90.00
#
_symmetry.space_group_name_H-M   'P 1'
#
loop_
_entity.id
_entity.type
_entity.pdbx_description
1 polymer ?
#
loop_
_entity_poly.entity_id
_entity_poly.type
_entity_poly.pdbx_seq_one_letter_code
_entity_poly.pdbx_strand_id
1 'polypeptide(L)'
;MIRAILFDAAGTLFFLTKTVGDHYAYVGREVGLDLDAQKLDRAFHTAWQEMPRRPAIVGPRENDDKGWWRELVGRVFDQVAPSLSELDRDNFFE
;
A
#
# COMPACT_ATOMS: atom_id res chain seq x y z
N MET A 1 -13.14 -16.36 35.11
CA MET A 1 -13.73 -15.06 34.71
C MET A 1 -12.82 -14.42 33.66
N ILE A 2 -13.33 -14.14 32.46
CA ILE A 2 -12.56 -13.48 31.40
C ILE A 2 -12.45 -11.99 31.73
N ARG A 3 -11.24 -11.42 31.56
CA ARG A 3 -10.94 -10.01 31.88
C ARG A 3 -10.72 -9.12 30.67
N ALA A 4 -10.33 -9.70 29.54
CA ALA A 4 -10.14 -9.00 28.28
C ALA A 4 -10.32 -9.97 27.11
N ILE A 5 -10.76 -9.43 25.98
CA ILE A 5 -10.77 -10.09 24.68
C ILE A 5 -10.09 -9.13 23.71
N LEU A 6 -9.06 -9.63 23.01
CA LEU A 6 -8.36 -8.88 21.98
C LEU A 6 -8.84 -9.35 20.61
N PHE A 7 -9.11 -8.40 19.73
CA PHE A 7 -9.49 -8.67 18.34
C PHE A 7 -8.40 -8.15 17.42
N ASP A 8 -8.04 -8.96 16.44
CA ASP A 8 -7.44 -8.40 15.22
C ASP A 8 -8.46 -7.51 14.50
N ALA A 9 -8.01 -6.58 13.68
CA ALA A 9 -8.90 -5.65 13.00
C ALA A 9 -9.26 -6.10 11.58
N ALA A 10 -8.26 -6.30 10.72
CA ALA A 10 -8.47 -6.55 9.30
C ALA A 10 -8.81 -8.03 9.05
N GLY A 11 -9.99 -8.29 8.49
CA GLY A 11 -10.51 -9.65 8.31
C GLY A 11 -11.26 -10.20 9.54
N THR A 12 -11.33 -9.41 10.63
CA THR A 12 -12.12 -9.74 11.83
C THR A 12 -13.19 -8.68 12.09
N LEU A 13 -12.80 -7.42 12.26
CA LEU A 13 -13.70 -6.31 12.54
C LEU A 13 -14.13 -5.56 11.27
N PHE A 14 -13.25 -5.49 10.26
CA PHE A 14 -13.58 -4.89 8.96
C PHE A 14 -12.91 -5.61 7.80
N PHE A 15 -13.44 -5.40 6.60
CA PHE A 15 -12.98 -6.00 5.35
C PHE A 15 -12.78 -4.92 4.29
N LEU A 16 -11.82 -5.15 3.38
CA LEU A 16 -11.67 -4.31 2.20
C LEU A 16 -12.79 -4.64 1.21
N THR A 17 -13.43 -3.61 0.65
CA THR A 17 -14.51 -3.75 -0.35
C THR A 17 -13.99 -4.03 -1.76
N LYS A 18 -12.71 -3.76 -1.99
CA LYS A 18 -11.98 -3.90 -3.26
C LYS A 18 -10.54 -4.32 -2.99
N THR A 19 -9.85 -4.73 -4.05
CA THR A 19 -8.42 -5.07 -3.97
C THR A 19 -7.56 -3.81 -3.77
N VAL A 20 -6.28 -3.98 -3.46
CA VAL A 20 -5.36 -2.84 -3.37
C VAL A 20 -5.08 -2.27 -4.76
N GLY A 21 -5.00 -3.13 -5.79
CA GLY A 21 -4.87 -2.70 -7.17
C GLY A 21 -6.03 -1.84 -7.66
N ASP A 22 -7.27 -2.16 -7.25
CA ASP A 22 -8.45 -1.34 -7.56
C ASP A 22 -8.34 0.07 -6.98
N HIS A 23 -7.88 0.19 -5.72
CA HIS A 23 -7.68 1.49 -5.07
C HIS A 23 -6.54 2.27 -5.72
N TYR A 24 -5.44 1.60 -6.07
CA TYR A 24 -4.32 2.25 -6.73
C TYR A 24 -4.72 2.75 -8.13
N ALA A 25 -5.46 1.96 -8.91
CA ALA A 25 -5.98 2.41 -10.19
C ALA A 25 -6.96 3.58 -10.04
N TYR A 26 -7.76 3.61 -8.96
CA TYR A 26 -8.64 4.74 -8.65
C TYR A 26 -7.85 6.01 -8.36
N VAL A 27 -6.89 5.97 -7.42
CA VAL A 27 -6.05 7.13 -7.09
C VAL A 27 -5.22 7.59 -8.28
N GLY A 28 -4.67 6.66 -9.06
CA GLY A 28 -3.95 6.97 -10.29
C GLY A 28 -4.77 7.81 -11.26
N ARG A 29 -6.06 7.49 -11.44
CA ARG A 29 -6.96 8.28 -12.31
C ARG A 29 -7.17 9.71 -11.80
N GLU A 30 -7.25 9.92 -10.49
CA GLU A 30 -7.40 11.26 -9.90
C GLU A 30 -6.20 12.17 -10.23
N VAL A 31 -5.03 11.58 -10.50
CA VAL A 31 -3.80 12.28 -10.91
C VAL A 31 -3.46 12.12 -12.39
N GLY A 32 -4.42 11.66 -13.20
CA GLY A 32 -4.27 11.57 -14.67
C GLY A 32 -3.53 10.34 -15.19
N LEU A 33 -3.32 9.32 -14.34
CA LEU A 33 -2.70 8.05 -14.71
C LEU A 33 -3.75 6.97 -15.01
N ASP A 34 -3.60 6.28 -16.14
CA ASP A 34 -4.41 5.11 -16.48
C ASP A 34 -3.61 3.82 -16.24
N LEU A 35 -3.85 3.18 -15.10
CA LEU A 35 -3.11 2.02 -14.63
C LEU A 35 -4.02 0.80 -14.48
N ASP A 36 -3.53 -0.36 -14.91
CA ASP A 36 -4.28 -1.62 -14.82
C ASP A 36 -4.32 -2.15 -13.38
N ALA A 37 -5.54 -2.22 -12.82
CA ALA A 37 -5.76 -2.65 -11.43
C ALA A 37 -5.21 -4.06 -11.14
N GLN A 38 -5.31 -5.00 -12.08
CA GLN A 38 -4.83 -6.37 -11.85
C GLN A 38 -3.30 -6.45 -11.85
N LYS A 39 -2.62 -5.66 -12.69
CA LYS A 39 -1.16 -5.55 -12.67
C LYS A 39 -0.69 -4.90 -11.38
N LEU A 40 -1.36 -3.84 -10.94
CA LEU A 40 -1.08 -3.18 -9.67
C LEU A 40 -1.23 -4.14 -8.48
N ASP A 41 -2.31 -4.92 -8.44
CA ASP A 41 -2.57 -5.87 -7.35
C ASP A 41 -1.48 -6.95 -7.26
N ARG A 42 -1.12 -7.55 -8.40
CA ARG A 42 -0.02 -8.53 -8.47
C ARG A 42 1.32 -7.93 -8.05
N ALA A 43 1.64 -6.73 -8.57
CA ALA A 43 2.89 -6.06 -8.23
C ALA A 43 2.95 -5.66 -6.75
N PHE A 44 1.83 -5.25 -6.14
CA PHE A 44 1.74 -5.00 -4.71
C PHE A 44 2.08 -6.26 -3.91
N HIS A 45 1.47 -7.40 -4.24
CA HIS A 45 1.75 -8.65 -3.54
C HIS A 45 3.21 -9.08 -3.67
N THR A 46 3.81 -8.94 -4.86
CA THR A 46 5.25 -9.17 -5.06
C THR A 46 6.10 -8.24 -4.20
N ALA A 47 5.88 -6.93 -4.30
CA ALA A 47 6.64 -5.93 -3.54
C ALA A 47 6.49 -6.13 -2.02
N TRP A 48 5.28 -6.49 -1.55
CA TRP A 48 5.02 -6.76 -0.14
C TRP A 48 5.86 -7.90 0.42
N GLN A 49 6.09 -8.97 -0.37
CA GLN A 49 6.94 -10.09 0.05
C GLN A 49 8.43 -9.72 0.07
N GLU A 50 8.85 -8.77 -0.77
CA GLU A 50 10.23 -8.28 -0.83
C GLU A 50 10.56 -7.25 0.25
N MET A 51 9.56 -6.52 0.74
CA MET A 51 9.76 -5.48 1.74
C MET A 51 10.29 -6.04 3.07
N PRO A 52 11.18 -5.30 3.77
CA PRO A 52 11.67 -5.72 5.06
C PRO A 52 10.53 -5.83 6.07
N ARG A 53 10.61 -6.88 6.91
CA ARG A 53 9.65 -7.09 8.01
C ARG A 53 9.67 -5.89 8.95
N ARG A 54 8.49 -5.39 9.29
CA ARG A 54 8.33 -4.30 10.25
C ARG A 54 8.21 -4.86 11.67
N PRO A 55 9.20 -4.60 12.56
CA PRO A 55 9.12 -5.09 13.93
C PRO A 55 8.00 -4.38 14.69
N ALA A 56 7.43 -5.05 15.68
CA ALA A 56 6.54 -4.37 16.63
C ALA A 56 7.35 -3.33 17.43
N ILE A 57 6.81 -2.13 17.57
CA ILE A 57 7.40 -1.06 18.37
C ILE A 57 6.42 -0.56 19.42
N VAL A 58 6.94 0.08 20.47
CA VAL A 58 6.13 0.78 21.46
C VAL A 58 5.93 2.22 21.01
N GLY A 59 4.68 2.67 20.97
CA GLY A 59 4.33 4.03 20.57
C GLY A 59 4.16 4.20 19.05
N PRO A 60 3.88 5.43 18.59
CA PRO A 60 3.70 5.74 17.19
C PRO A 60 5.00 5.61 16.40
N ARG A 61 4.87 5.33 15.10
CA ARG A 61 6.01 5.32 14.17
C ARG A 61 6.30 6.74 13.70
N GLU A 62 7.57 7.04 13.47
CA GLU A 62 7.96 8.32 12.87
C GLU A 62 7.30 8.47 11.50
N ASN A 63 6.58 9.57 11.31
CA ASN A 63 5.79 9.86 10.10
C ASN A 63 4.88 8.71 9.66
N ASP A 64 4.38 7.90 10.60
CA ASP A 64 3.52 6.74 10.33
C ASP A 64 4.08 5.78 9.26
N ASP A 65 5.41 5.57 9.25
CA ASP A 65 6.12 4.75 8.26
C ASP A 65 5.95 5.23 6.80
N LYS A 66 5.61 6.50 6.56
CA LYS A 66 5.44 7.03 5.18
C LYS A 66 6.61 6.70 4.25
N GLY A 67 7.84 6.72 4.74
CA GLY A 67 9.02 6.32 3.96
C GLY A 67 9.01 4.85 3.52
N TRP A 68 8.61 3.94 4.42
CA TRP A 68 8.48 2.52 4.11
C TRP A 68 7.36 2.29 3.08
N TRP A 69 6.23 3.00 3.23
CA TRP A 69 5.12 2.93 2.27
C TRP A 69 5.53 3.48 0.89
N ARG A 70 6.27 4.60 0.86
CA ARG A 70 6.85 5.18 -0.37
C ARG A 70 7.74 4.19 -1.10
N GLU A 71 8.61 3.49 -0.38
CA GLU A 71 9.44 2.43 -0.98
C GLU A 71 8.59 1.30 -1.56
N LEU A 72 7.59 0.80 -0.82
CA LEU A 72 6.73 -0.30 -1.29
C LEU A 72 6.06 0.04 -2.63
N VAL A 73 5.42 1.20 -2.74
CA VAL A 73 4.72 1.57 -3.99
C VAL A 73 5.70 1.98 -5.08
N GLY A 74 6.87 2.51 -4.74
CA GLY A 74 7.96 2.70 -5.69
C GLY A 74 8.28 1.39 -6.42
N ARG A 75 8.42 0.29 -5.67
CA ARG A 75 8.62 -1.06 -6.24
C ARG A 75 7.42 -1.54 -7.08
N VAL A 76 6.19 -1.18 -6.71
CA VAL A 76 4.99 -1.45 -7.52
C VAL A 76 5.08 -0.74 -8.86
N PHE A 77 5.43 0.55 -8.87
CA PHE A 77 5.56 1.32 -10.11
C PHE A 77 6.71 0.85 -10.98
N ASP A 78 7.82 0.41 -10.39
CA ASP A 78 8.92 -0.16 -11.17
C ASP A 78 8.50 -1.40 -11.97
N GLN A 79 7.52 -2.16 -11.49
CA GLN A 79 6.97 -3.33 -12.18
C GLN A 79 5.86 -2.97 -13.20
N VAL A 80 5.02 -1.99 -12.90
CA VAL A 80 3.79 -1.72 -13.67
C VAL A 80 3.94 -0.55 -14.64
N ALA A 81 4.71 0.47 -14.26
CA ALA A 81 4.84 1.72 -15.01
C ALA A 81 6.24 2.36 -14.80
N PRO A 82 7.33 1.68 -15.22
CA PRO A 82 8.70 2.12 -14.97
C PRO A 82 9.05 3.47 -15.61
N SER A 83 8.28 3.91 -16.61
CA SER A 83 8.46 5.18 -17.30
C SER A 83 7.77 6.38 -16.62
N LEU A 84 7.06 6.19 -15.51
CA LEU A 84 6.45 7.30 -14.77
C LEU A 84 7.53 8.24 -14.24
N SER A 85 7.28 9.55 -14.38
CA SER A 85 8.17 10.56 -13.84
C SER A 85 8.15 10.57 -12.31
N GLU A 86 9.18 11.16 -11.70
CA GLU A 86 9.21 11.36 -10.24
C GLU A 86 8.00 12.18 -9.75
N LEU A 87 7.62 13.21 -10.52
CA LEU A 87 6.45 14.04 -10.21
C LEU A 87 5.14 13.25 -10.21
N ASP A 88 4.93 12.35 -11.18
CA ASP A 88 3.73 11.51 -11.23
C ASP A 88 3.68 10.53 -10.06
N ARG A 89 4.84 9.97 -9.71
CA ARG A 89 4.96 9.07 -8.54
C ARG A 89 4.69 9.80 -7.23
N ASP A 90 5.15 11.05 -7.10
CA ASP A 90 4.90 11.85 -5.91
C ASP A 90 3.45 12.29 -5.80
N ASN A 91 2.82 12.73 -6.90
CA ASN A 91 1.41 13.11 -6.92
C ASN A 91 0.48 11.95 -6.54
N PHE A 92 0.87 10.72 -6.86
CA PHE A 92 0.11 9.54 -6.44
C PHE A 92 0.09 9.34 -4.90
N PHE A 93 1.08 9.88 -4.19
CA PHE A 93 1.33 9.62 -2.78
C PHE A 93 0.84 10.69 -1.81
N GLU A 94 0.54 11.89 -2.31
CA GLU A 94 0.06 13.04 -1.52
C GLU A 94 -1.46 13.10 -1.47
#